data_AF-A0A7J8AVZ6-F1
#
_entry.id   AF-A0A7J8AVZ6-F1
#
_cell.length_a   1.000
_cell.length_b   1.000
_cell.length_c   1.000
_cell.angle_alpha   90.00
_cell.angle_beta   90.00
_cell.angle_gamma   90.00
#
_symmetry.space_group_name_H-M   'P 1'
#
loop_
_entity.id
_entity.type
_entity.pdbx_description
1 polymer ?
#
loop_
_entity_poly.entity_id
_entity_poly.type
_entity_poly.pdbx_seq_one_letter_code
_entity_poly.pdbx_strand_id
1 'polypeptide(L)'
;MAAAVQQYLAQLMNSSGSHKDLAGKYLQILGKAIPLSGAEQLEALKAFAETMVNENVSLMISRQLLTVFCTHLPNLPESTAKEIYHFALEKIQPRVISFEEQIASIRQHLASIYEKEEGW
;
A
#
# COMPACT_ATOMS: atom_id res chain seq x y z
N MET A 1 -6.07 -16.40 -3.73
CA MET A 1 -4.68 -15.89 -3.68
C MET A 1 -4.50 -14.75 -2.67
N ALA A 2 -5.47 -13.85 -2.51
CA ALA A 2 -5.41 -12.76 -1.52
C ALA A 2 -5.17 -13.23 -0.07
N ALA A 3 -5.82 -14.32 0.37
CA ALA A 3 -5.60 -14.90 1.70
C ALA A 3 -4.13 -15.36 1.93
N ALA A 4 -3.44 -15.80 0.87
CA ALA A 4 -2.03 -16.15 0.97
C ALA A 4 -1.16 -14.90 1.15
N VAL A 5 -1.47 -13.80 0.45
CA VAL A 5 -0.81 -12.50 0.65
C VAL A 5 -0.92 -12.05 2.11
N GLN A 6 -2.13 -12.10 2.68
CA GLN A 6 -2.36 -11.76 4.08
C GLN A 6 -1.56 -12.64 5.05
N GLN A 7 -1.52 -13.95 4.82
CA GLN A 7 -0.71 -14.88 5.64
C GLN A 7 0.78 -14.56 5.58
N TYR A 8 1.32 -14.30 4.39
CA TYR A 8 2.75 -13.94 4.24
C TYR A 8 3.07 -12.62 4.93
N LEU A 9 2.19 -11.61 4.82
CA LEU A 9 2.35 -10.33 5.50
C LEU A 9 2.37 -10.51 7.02
N ALA A 10 1.43 -11.27 7.59
CA ALA A 10 1.37 -11.56 9.02
C ALA A 10 2.61 -12.30 9.55
N GLN A 11 3.18 -13.21 8.75
CA GLN A 11 4.42 -13.91 9.11
C GLN A 11 5.63 -12.97 9.17
N LEU A 12 5.71 -12.00 8.26
CA LEU A 12 6.82 -11.04 8.22
C LEU A 12 6.78 -10.01 9.34
N MET A 13 5.58 -9.64 9.81
CA MET A 13 5.43 -8.68 10.91
C MET A 13 6.13 -9.10 12.21
N ASN A 14 6.24 -10.41 12.46
CA ASN A 14 6.89 -10.96 13.65
C ASN A 14 8.30 -11.51 13.36
N SER A 15 8.87 -11.21 12.19
CA SER A 15 10.13 -11.77 11.74
C SER A 15 11.33 -10.92 12.19
N SER A 16 12.26 -11.53 12.94
CA SER A 16 13.45 -10.86 13.48
C SER A 16 14.63 -10.75 12.48
N GLY A 17 14.36 -10.64 11.18
CA GLY A 17 15.38 -10.58 10.13
C GLY A 17 16.05 -9.20 9.98
N SER A 18 17.11 -9.12 9.16
CA SER A 18 17.72 -7.83 8.81
C SER A 18 16.72 -6.92 8.07
N HIS A 19 16.79 -5.60 8.27
CA HIS A 19 15.85 -4.66 7.63
C HIS A 19 15.87 -4.74 6.10
N LYS A 20 17.05 -4.97 5.50
CA LYS A 20 17.21 -5.10 4.04
C LYS A 20 16.51 -6.35 3.51
N ASP A 21 16.65 -7.48 4.21
CA ASP A 21 15.99 -8.73 3.83
C ASP A 21 14.47 -8.63 4.01
N LEU A 22 14.02 -7.99 5.09
CA LEU A 22 12.61 -7.81 5.37
C LEU A 22 11.92 -6.92 4.33
N ALA A 23 12.53 -5.78 3.96
CA ALA A 23 12.03 -4.93 2.89
C ALA A 23 11.96 -5.67 1.55
N GLY A 24 12.99 -6.47 1.22
CA GLY A 24 13.00 -7.31 0.01
C GLY A 24 11.85 -8.32 -0.02
N LYS A 25 11.55 -8.97 1.11
CA LYS A 25 10.44 -9.92 1.22
C LYS A 25 9.08 -9.23 1.04
N TYR A 26 8.88 -8.06 1.63
CA TYR A 26 7.66 -7.28 1.41
C TYR A 26 7.50 -6.85 -0.05
N LEU A 27 8.59 -6.42 -0.72
CA LEU A 27 8.55 -6.09 -2.15
C LEU A 27 8.18 -7.29 -3.02
N GLN A 28 8.68 -8.49 -2.68
CA GLN A 28 8.27 -9.70 -3.39
C GLN A 28 6.78 -10.01 -3.22
N ILE A 29 6.21 -9.77 -2.03
CA ILE A 29 4.77 -9.93 -1.80
C ILE A 29 3.99 -8.88 -2.60
N LEU A 30 4.41 -7.62 -2.60
CA LEU A 30 3.81 -6.58 -3.42
C LEU A 30 3.85 -6.94 -4.91
N GLY A 31 4.99 -7.42 -5.39
CA GLY A 31 5.15 -7.91 -6.76
C GLY A 31 4.27 -9.10 -7.13
N LYS A 32 3.81 -9.89 -6.14
CA LYS A 32 2.81 -10.95 -6.34
C LYS A 32 1.37 -10.42 -6.30
N ALA A 33 1.11 -9.33 -5.57
CA ALA A 33 -0.20 -8.71 -5.46
C ALA A 33 -0.56 -7.88 -6.70
N ILE A 34 0.42 -7.15 -7.27
CA ILE A 34 0.22 -6.31 -8.47
C ILE A 34 -0.38 -7.05 -9.67
N PRO A 35 0.11 -8.25 -10.08
CA PRO A 35 -0.42 -8.95 -11.25
C PRO A 35 -1.75 -9.69 -11.01
N LEU A 36 -2.29 -9.68 -9.77
CA LEU A 36 -3.62 -10.22 -9.51
C LEU A 36 -4.69 -9.38 -10.25
N SER A 37 -5.89 -9.92 -10.42
CA SER A 37 -6.98 -9.25 -11.12
C SER A 37 -8.27 -9.25 -10.30
N GLY A 38 -9.11 -8.23 -10.50
CA GLY A 38 -10.43 -8.13 -9.89
C GLY A 38 -10.37 -7.97 -8.37
N ALA A 39 -11.32 -8.60 -7.68
CA ALA A 39 -11.47 -8.50 -6.22
C ALA A 39 -10.22 -8.98 -5.45
N GLU A 40 -9.52 -10.00 -5.95
CA GLU A 40 -8.33 -10.51 -5.28
C GLU A 40 -7.18 -9.50 -5.27
N GLN A 41 -7.04 -8.71 -6.34
CA GLN A 41 -6.03 -7.64 -6.42
C GLN A 41 -6.35 -6.55 -5.39
N LEU A 42 -7.61 -6.12 -5.36
CA LEU A 42 -8.07 -5.08 -4.46
C LEU A 42 -7.86 -5.49 -2.99
N GLU A 43 -8.27 -6.70 -2.61
CA GLU A 43 -8.07 -7.23 -1.25
C GLU A 43 -6.58 -7.35 -0.88
N ALA A 44 -5.75 -7.83 -1.80
CA ALA A 44 -4.31 -7.97 -1.57
C ALA A 44 -3.61 -6.62 -1.37
N LEU A 45 -3.96 -5.61 -2.18
CA LEU A 45 -3.39 -4.27 -2.08
C LEU A 45 -3.88 -3.53 -0.82
N LYS A 46 -5.15 -3.71 -0.43
CA LYS A 46 -5.66 -3.21 0.86
C LYS A 46 -4.92 -3.85 2.03
N ALA A 47 -4.76 -5.17 2.03
CA ALA A 47 -4.02 -5.88 3.08
C ALA A 47 -2.56 -5.42 3.18
N PHE A 48 -1.93 -5.13 2.03
CA PHE A 48 -0.58 -4.58 1.99
C PHE A 48 -0.52 -3.20 2.65
N ALA A 49 -1.41 -2.27 2.27
CA ALA A 49 -1.48 -0.94 2.86
C ALA A 49 -1.71 -0.98 4.37
N GLU A 50 -2.62 -1.84 4.84
CA GLU A 50 -2.90 -2.05 6.27
C GLU A 50 -1.69 -2.60 7.03
N THR A 51 -0.93 -3.53 6.42
CA THR A 51 0.29 -4.06 7.04
C THR A 51 1.36 -2.97 7.17
N MET A 52 1.50 -2.11 6.17
CA MET A 52 2.53 -1.05 6.18
C MET A 52 2.28 0.00 7.26
N VAL A 53 1.03 0.28 7.62
CA VAL A 53 0.72 1.23 8.69
C VAL A 53 0.79 0.60 10.08
N ASN A 54 0.95 -0.72 10.17
CA ASN A 54 1.03 -1.41 11.46
C ASN A 54 2.28 -0.98 12.25
N GLU A 55 2.12 -0.82 13.56
CA GLU A 55 3.21 -0.35 14.44
C GLU A 55 4.32 -1.37 14.63
N ASN A 56 4.04 -2.66 14.42
CA ASN A 56 5.04 -3.73 14.44
C ASN A 56 5.99 -3.69 13.24
N VAL A 57 5.64 -2.95 12.18
CA VAL A 57 6.51 -2.75 11.01
C VAL A 57 7.33 -1.47 11.19
N SER A 58 8.64 -1.61 11.02
CA SER A 58 9.58 -0.48 11.12
C SER A 58 9.20 0.66 10.18
N LEU A 59 9.16 1.88 10.71
CA LEU A 59 8.75 3.08 9.97
C LEU A 59 9.59 3.30 8.69
N MET A 60 10.89 2.99 8.74
CA MET A 60 11.78 3.08 7.58
C MET A 60 11.31 2.16 6.44
N ILE A 61 10.95 0.92 6.78
CA ILE A 61 10.47 -0.09 5.84
C ILE A 61 9.11 0.32 5.29
N SER A 62 8.18 0.73 6.17
CA SER A 62 6.85 1.18 5.78
C SER A 62 6.89 2.35 4.79
N ARG A 63 7.70 3.38 5.05
CA ARG A 63 7.85 4.54 4.15
C ARG A 63 8.36 4.13 2.77
N GLN A 64 9.45 3.34 2.75
CA GLN A 64 10.03 2.85 1.49
C GLN A 64 9.00 2.06 0.67
N LEU A 65 8.26 1.16 1.31
CA LEU A 65 7.30 0.29 0.65
C LEU A 65 6.04 1.03 0.21
N LEU A 66 5.53 1.98 1.01
CA LEU A 66 4.41 2.83 0.62
C LEU A 66 4.76 3.74 -0.55
N THR A 67 5.99 4.26 -0.62
CA THR A 67 6.46 5.02 -1.79
C THR A 67 6.42 4.14 -3.04
N VAL A 68 6.97 2.93 -3.00
CA VAL A 68 6.93 2.00 -4.13
C VAL A 68 5.49 1.62 -4.49
N PHE A 69 4.66 1.31 -3.49
CA PHE A 69 3.23 1.03 -3.67
C PHE A 69 2.52 2.15 -4.44
N CYS A 70 2.73 3.41 -4.06
CA CYS A 70 2.14 4.57 -4.76
C CYS A 70 2.58 4.68 -6.22
N THR A 71 3.79 4.25 -6.59
CA THR A 71 4.22 4.25 -8.00
C THR A 71 3.50 3.23 -8.88
N HIS A 72 2.90 2.19 -8.29
CA HIS A 72 2.19 1.16 -9.03
C HIS A 72 0.70 1.46 -9.21
N LEU A 73 0.09 2.21 -8.28
CA LEU A 73 -1.35 2.51 -8.30
C LEU A 73 -1.83 3.26 -9.55
N PRO A 74 -1.08 4.20 -10.18
CA PRO A 74 -1.48 4.84 -11.43
C PRO A 74 -1.64 3.89 -12.61
N ASN A 75 -1.10 2.67 -12.55
CA ASN A 75 -1.25 1.66 -13.61
C ASN A 75 -2.53 0.82 -13.46
N LEU A 76 -3.26 0.99 -12.36
CA LEU A 76 -4.53 0.31 -12.12
C LEU A 76 -5.70 1.08 -12.75
N PRO A 77 -6.86 0.44 -12.99
CA PRO A 77 -8.08 1.16 -13.34
C PRO A 77 -8.38 2.26 -12.32
N GLU A 78 -8.81 3.44 -12.78
CA GLU A 78 -8.99 4.63 -11.91
C GLU A 78 -9.99 4.38 -10.77
N SER A 79 -11.04 3.58 -10.99
CA SER A 79 -11.98 3.16 -9.94
C SER A 79 -11.30 2.37 -8.83
N THR A 80 -10.48 1.37 -9.19
CA THR A 80 -9.71 0.55 -8.26
C THR A 80 -8.65 1.39 -7.53
N ALA A 81 -7.91 2.23 -8.27
CA ALA A 81 -6.88 3.09 -7.70
C ALA A 81 -7.49 4.05 -6.66
N LYS A 82 -8.62 4.70 -6.98
CA LYS A 82 -9.34 5.60 -6.09
C LYS A 82 -9.78 4.91 -4.80
N GLU A 83 -10.34 3.72 -4.91
CA GLU A 83 -10.75 2.94 -3.74
C GLU A 83 -9.56 2.60 -2.83
N ILE A 84 -8.43 2.23 -3.43
CA ILE A 84 -7.19 1.95 -2.68
C ILE A 84 -6.62 3.22 -2.03
N TYR A 85 -6.63 4.35 -2.73
CA TYR A 85 -6.15 5.62 -2.17
C TYR A 85 -6.97 6.06 -0.95
N HIS A 86 -8.30 6.00 -1.02
CA HIS A 86 -9.16 6.32 0.12
C HIS A 86 -8.90 5.39 1.29
N PHE A 87 -8.86 4.07 1.04
CA PHE A 87 -8.55 3.09 2.07
C PHE A 87 -7.18 3.33 2.72
N ALA A 88 -6.14 3.63 1.92
CA ALA A 88 -4.81 3.90 2.44
C ALA A 88 -4.80 5.17 3.31
N LEU A 89 -5.47 6.24 2.90
CA LEU A 89 -5.57 7.47 3.69
C LEU A 89 -6.25 7.22 5.05
N GLU A 90 -7.37 6.48 5.07
CA GLU A 90 -8.06 6.11 6.31
C GLU A 90 -7.16 5.33 7.26
N LYS A 91 -6.40 4.36 6.73
CA LYS A 91 -5.50 3.51 7.53
C LYS A 91 -4.25 4.25 8.00
N ILE A 92 -3.76 5.21 7.22
CA ILE A 92 -2.60 6.04 7.59
C ILE A 92 -2.97 7.11 8.62
N GLN A 93 -4.23 7.56 8.66
CA GLN A 93 -4.69 8.70 9.48
C GLN A 93 -4.19 8.69 10.95
N PRO A 94 -4.20 7.57 11.71
CA PRO A 94 -3.70 7.55 13.09
C PRO A 94 -2.20 7.89 13.22
N ARG A 95 -1.44 7.70 12.14
CA ARG A 95 0.01 7.92 12.06
C ARG A 95 0.35 9.00 11.01
N VAL A 96 -0.56 9.94 10.75
CA VAL A 96 -0.43 10.96 9.68
C VAL A 96 0.93 11.68 9.68
N ILE A 97 1.43 12.09 10.85
CA ILE A 97 2.71 12.80 11.02
C ILE A 97 3.91 11.91 10.60
N SER A 98 3.78 10.60 10.76
CA SER A 98 4.84 9.65 10.38
C SER A 98 4.91 9.41 8.87
N PHE A 99 3.89 9.78 8.10
CA PHE A 99 3.73 9.44 6.68
C PHE A 99 3.35 10.65 5.82
N GLU A 100 3.74 11.86 6.21
CA GLU A 100 3.36 13.11 5.53
C GLU A 100 3.68 13.09 4.02
N GLU A 101 4.87 12.62 3.64
CA GLU A 101 5.27 12.50 2.23
C GLU A 101 4.39 11.53 1.44
N GLN A 102 4.09 10.36 2.02
CA GLN A 102 3.25 9.35 1.36
C GLN A 102 1.81 9.87 1.22
N ILE A 103 1.30 10.58 2.23
CA ILE A 103 -0.04 11.20 2.20
C ILE A 103 -0.11 12.28 1.13
N ALA A 104 0.91 13.14 1.02
CA ALA A 104 0.97 14.16 -0.02
C ALA A 104 0.94 13.51 -1.41
N SER A 105 1.75 12.47 -1.63
CA SER A 105 1.77 11.72 -2.90
C SER A 105 0.41 11.07 -3.22
N ILE A 106 -0.23 10.41 -2.25
CA ILE A 106 -1.55 9.80 -2.43
C ILE A 106 -2.60 10.87 -2.78
N ARG A 107 -2.62 12.00 -2.05
CA ARG A 107 -3.58 13.09 -2.29
C ARG A 107 -3.37 13.73 -3.65
N GLN A 108 -2.13 13.90 -4.08
CA GLN A 108 -1.82 14.44 -5.40
C GLN A 108 -2.35 13.53 -6.51
N HIS A 109 -2.11 12.22 -6.43
CA HIS A 109 -2.65 11.27 -7.41
C HIS A 109 -4.17 11.20 -7.40
N LEU A 110 -4.78 11.23 -6.21
CA LEU A 110 -6.24 11.24 -6.07
C LEU A 110 -6.85 12.50 -6.68
N ALA A 111 -6.24 13.67 -6.46
CA ALA A 111 -6.67 14.93 -7.07
C ALA A 111 -6.59 14.86 -8.60
N SER A 112 -5.52 14.29 -9.17
CA SER A 112 -5.42 14.09 -10.62
C SER A 112 -6.48 13.15 -11.18
N ILE A 113 -6.97 12.17 -10.41
CA ILE A 113 -8.10 11.32 -10.84
C ILE A 113 -9.40 12.16 -10.84
N TYR A 114 -9.66 12.89 -9.76
CA TYR A 114 -10.87 13.72 -9.67
C TYR A 114 -10.92 14.83 -10.74
N GLU A 115 -9.77 15.45 -11.05
CA GLU A 115 -9.65 16.46 -12.11
C GLU A 115 -10.04 15.89 -13.49
N LYS A 116 -9.59 14.68 -13.82
CA LYS A 116 -9.95 14.03 -15.09
C LYS A 116 -11.43 13.66 -15.19
N GLU A 117 -12.05 13.36 -14.06
CA GLU A 117 -13.48 13.02 -13.99
C GLU A 117 -14.38 14.26 -13.93
N GLU A 118 -13.82 15.47 -14.03
CA GLU A 118 -14.53 16.75 -13.83
C GLU A 118 -15.21 16.84 -12.44
N GLY A 119 -14.71 16.08 -11.46
CA GLY A 119 -15.17 16.10 -10.07
C GLY A 119 -14.48 17.21 -9.29
N TRP A 120 -14.95 18.45 -9.45
CA TRP A 120 -14.46 19.65 -8.76
C TRP A 120 -14.87 19.71 -7.28
#